data_AF-A0A2J8WZR8-F1
#
_entry.id   AF-A0A2J8WZR8-F1
#
_cell.length_a   1.000
_cell.length_b   1.000
_cell.length_c   1.000
_cell.angle_alpha   90.00
_cell.angle_beta   90.00
_cell.angle_gamma   90.00
#
_symmetry.space_group_name_H-M   'P 1'
#
loop_
_entity.id
_entity.type
_entity.pdbx_description
1 polymer ?
#
loop_
_entity_poly.entity_id
_entity_poly.type
_entity_poly.pdbx_seq_one_letter_code
_entity_poly.pdbx_strand_id
1 'polypeptide(L)'
;ASVRSGASDAGGEMREGFGRGPQRETPSPPPREFSNLSHPWKNLGGIKSTAVRNIDGSINNIKEDDEEDVVDLAANSLLNKLIRQSLVESSHRVEVLQKDPSSPLYSVKTFEELRLKEELLKGIYAMGFNRPSKIQEMALPMMLAHPPQNLIAQSQSGTGKTAAFVLAMLSRVNALELFPQCLCLAPTYEL
;
A
#
# COMPACT_ATOMS: atom_id res chain seq x y z
N ALA A 1 33.91 13.27 24.87
CA ALA A 1 35.07 14.10 25.23
C ALA A 1 36.34 13.29 25.08
N SER A 2 37.16 13.61 24.08
CA SER A 2 38.61 13.37 24.06
C SER A 2 39.19 14.17 22.90
N VAL A 3 40.20 14.98 23.20
CA VAL A 3 40.82 16.01 22.36
C VAL A 3 42.29 15.62 22.16
N ARG A 4 42.84 15.86 20.97
CA ARG A 4 44.26 16.15 20.65
C ARG A 4 44.29 16.77 19.23
N SER A 5 44.54 18.08 19.07
CA SER A 5 45.85 18.79 18.92
C SER A 5 46.67 18.32 17.71
N GLY A 6 47.22 19.13 16.81
CA GLY A 6 47.40 20.60 16.71
C GLY A 6 47.75 20.96 15.24
N ALA A 7 47.53 22.22 14.85
CA ALA A 7 48.56 23.25 14.61
C ALA A 7 49.10 23.25 13.14
N SER A 8 48.75 24.28 12.34
CA SER A 8 49.62 25.41 11.88
C SER A 8 50.47 25.04 10.64
N ASP A 9 50.69 25.80 9.57
CA ASP A 9 50.49 27.20 9.17
C ASP A 9 50.84 27.33 7.65
N ALA A 10 50.46 28.45 7.03
CA ALA A 10 51.10 29.17 5.90
C ALA A 10 51.13 28.61 4.44
N GLY A 11 50.46 29.37 3.54
CA GLY A 11 51.16 30.25 2.57
C GLY A 11 51.40 29.80 1.11
N GLY A 12 51.00 30.67 0.16
CA GLY A 12 51.62 30.86 -1.18
C GLY A 12 51.00 30.08 -2.35
N GLU A 13 50.16 30.67 -3.21
CA GLU A 13 50.45 31.45 -4.44
C GLU A 13 50.47 30.65 -5.78
N MET A 14 49.42 30.91 -6.57
CA MET A 14 49.34 31.19 -8.02
C MET A 14 49.96 30.32 -9.15
N ARG A 15 49.12 30.15 -10.21
CA ARG A 15 49.38 29.99 -11.68
C ARG A 15 49.75 28.56 -12.15
N GLU A 16 49.25 27.98 -13.25
CA GLU A 16 48.56 28.34 -14.50
C GLU A 16 47.56 27.20 -14.87
N GLY A 17 46.36 27.41 -15.41
CA GLY A 17 46.09 27.53 -16.85
C GLY A 17 46.23 26.20 -17.60
N PHE A 18 45.14 25.59 -18.10
CA PHE A 18 45.02 24.90 -19.41
C PHE A 18 43.67 24.16 -19.60
N GLY A 19 42.90 24.59 -20.60
CA GLY A 19 42.21 23.69 -21.53
C GLY A 19 40.83 23.12 -21.17
N ARG A 20 39.76 23.89 -21.48
CA ARG A 20 38.44 23.30 -21.80
C ARG A 20 38.54 22.58 -23.15
N GLY A 21 38.30 21.27 -23.17
CA GLY A 21 38.04 20.46 -24.36
C GLY A 21 36.58 19.98 -24.39
N PRO A 22 35.97 19.75 -25.57
CA PRO A 22 34.51 19.81 -25.75
C PRO A 22 33.80 18.55 -25.26
N GLN A 23 32.66 18.75 -24.59
CA GLN A 23 31.68 17.70 -24.33
C GLN A 23 31.09 17.23 -25.67
N ARG A 24 31.29 15.95 -26.01
CA ARG A 24 30.58 15.31 -27.13
C ARG A 24 29.15 15.02 -26.67
N GLU A 25 28.21 15.85 -27.12
CA GLU A 25 26.79 15.58 -27.01
C GLU A 25 26.44 14.37 -27.87
N THR A 26 25.95 13.30 -27.24
CA THR A 26 25.35 12.17 -27.95
C THR A 26 23.92 12.55 -28.33
N PRO A 27 23.48 12.38 -29.60
CA PRO A 27 22.13 12.77 -30.00
C PRO A 27 21.09 11.89 -29.32
N SER A 28 20.03 12.52 -28.83
CA SER A 28 18.84 11.87 -28.28
C SER A 28 18.11 11.08 -29.39
N PRO A 29 17.59 9.87 -29.12
CA PRO A 29 16.83 9.13 -30.12
C PRO A 29 15.48 9.83 -30.39
N PRO A 30 14.96 9.78 -31.63
CA PRO A 30 13.67 10.39 -31.95
C PRO A 30 12.50 9.67 -31.26
N PRO A 31 11.36 10.36 -31.05
CA PRO A 31 10.17 9.75 -30.44
C PRO A 31 9.63 8.64 -31.33
N ARG A 32 9.32 7.48 -30.73
CA ARG A 32 8.67 6.38 -31.44
C ARG A 32 7.22 6.74 -31.72
N GLU A 33 6.88 6.89 -32.99
CA GLU A 33 5.49 6.97 -33.45
C GLU A 33 4.78 5.65 -33.17
N PHE A 34 3.80 5.66 -32.26
CA PHE A 34 2.86 4.55 -32.07
C PHE A 34 1.69 4.73 -33.04
N SER A 35 1.90 4.41 -34.31
CA SER A 35 0.80 4.13 -35.23
C SER A 35 0.97 2.70 -35.77
N ASN A 36 -0.12 1.92 -35.71
CA ASN A 36 -0.23 0.49 -36.02
C ASN A 36 0.17 -0.51 -34.93
N LEU A 37 -0.67 -0.62 -33.90
CA LEU A 37 -0.93 -1.89 -33.21
C LEU A 37 -2.39 -2.27 -33.44
N SER A 38 -2.64 -2.93 -34.56
CA SER A 38 -3.88 -3.68 -34.78
C SER A 38 -4.01 -4.78 -33.72
N HIS A 39 -5.18 -4.82 -33.07
CA HIS A 39 -5.62 -5.73 -32.02
C HIS A 39 -5.06 -7.18 -32.08
N PRO A 40 -4.33 -7.67 -31.06
CA PRO A 40 -3.93 -9.07 -30.99
C PRO A 40 -4.97 -10.00 -30.33
N TRP A 41 -6.13 -9.50 -29.89
CA TRP A 41 -6.99 -10.24 -28.95
C TRP A 41 -8.25 -10.90 -29.55
N LYS A 42 -8.35 -11.03 -30.88
CA LYS A 42 -9.55 -11.64 -31.50
C LYS A 42 -9.53 -13.17 -31.64
N ASN A 43 -8.49 -13.89 -31.19
CA ASN A 43 -8.41 -15.35 -31.36
C ASN A 43 -7.92 -16.10 -30.10
N LEU A 44 -8.69 -16.01 -29.01
CA LEU A 44 -8.67 -17.02 -27.95
C LEU A 44 -10.09 -17.50 -27.63
N GLY A 45 -10.81 -17.90 -28.67
CA GLY A 45 -11.96 -18.80 -28.53
C GLY A 45 -11.48 -20.22 -28.81
N GLY A 46 -11.24 -21.02 -27.78
CA GLY A 46 -11.03 -22.46 -27.95
C GLY A 46 -9.89 -23.06 -27.13
N ILE A 47 -10.06 -23.16 -25.81
CA ILE A 47 -9.49 -24.28 -25.05
C ILE A 47 -10.63 -24.81 -24.18
N LYS A 48 -11.46 -25.67 -24.75
CA LYS A 48 -12.49 -26.43 -24.05
C LYS A 48 -11.95 -27.82 -23.73
N SER A 49 -11.26 -27.96 -22.60
CA SER A 49 -11.10 -29.20 -21.82
C SER A 49 -9.92 -29.04 -20.87
N THR A 50 -10.20 -28.85 -19.59
CA THR A 50 -9.17 -28.90 -18.54
C THR A 50 -9.16 -30.31 -17.97
N ALA A 51 -8.32 -31.19 -18.54
CA ALA A 51 -8.08 -32.50 -17.95
C ALA A 51 -7.19 -32.34 -16.70
N VAL A 52 -7.77 -32.49 -15.51
CA VAL A 52 -7.02 -32.54 -14.25
C VAL A 52 -6.56 -33.99 -14.03
N ARG A 53 -5.24 -34.19 -13.93
CA ARG A 53 -4.65 -35.48 -13.55
C ARG A 53 -4.57 -35.57 -12.04
N ASN A 54 -5.18 -36.60 -11.46
CA ASN A 54 -5.01 -36.93 -10.06
C ASN A 54 -3.62 -37.55 -9.81
N ILE A 55 -3.14 -37.49 -8.56
CA ILE A 55 -1.82 -38.00 -8.15
C ILE A 55 -1.70 -39.52 -8.34
N ASP A 56 -2.83 -40.23 -8.43
CA ASP A 56 -2.91 -41.67 -8.73
C ASP A 56 -2.91 -42.01 -10.23
N GLY A 57 -2.83 -41.01 -11.10
CA GLY A 57 -2.82 -41.19 -12.56
C GLY A 57 -4.18 -41.31 -13.23
N SER A 58 -5.29 -41.24 -12.48
CA SER A 58 -6.64 -41.29 -13.05
C SER A 58 -7.04 -39.94 -13.68
N ILE A 59 -7.71 -40.00 -14.84
CA ILE A 59 -8.28 -38.85 -15.55
C ILE A 59 -9.79 -38.87 -15.35
N ASN A 60 -10.33 -37.86 -14.66
CA ASN A 60 -11.79 -37.66 -14.57
C ASN A 60 -12.22 -36.65 -15.65
N ASN A 61 -13.09 -37.08 -16.56
CA ASN A 61 -13.85 -36.17 -17.41
C ASN A 61 -15.01 -35.61 -16.58
N ILE A 62 -14.89 -34.36 -16.13
CA ILE A 62 -15.97 -33.64 -15.48
C ILE A 62 -17.02 -33.34 -16.56
N LYS A 63 -18.24 -33.85 -16.35
CA LYS A 63 -19.40 -33.50 -17.18
C LYS A 63 -19.86 -32.09 -16.81
N GLU A 64 -19.97 -31.23 -17.80
CA GLU A 64 -20.51 -29.86 -17.70
C GLU A 64 -22.03 -29.93 -17.49
N ASP A 65 -22.50 -30.09 -16.24
CA ASP A 65 -23.94 -29.93 -15.91
C ASP A 65 -24.17 -29.32 -14.52
N ASP A 66 -23.15 -28.70 -13.92
CA ASP A 66 -23.29 -27.91 -12.69
C ASP A 66 -22.74 -26.49 -12.95
N GLU A 67 -23.59 -25.58 -13.44
CA GLU A 67 -23.35 -24.13 -13.31
C GLU A 67 -23.43 -23.78 -11.81
N GLU A 68 -22.37 -24.08 -11.05
CA GLU A 68 -22.18 -23.45 -9.76
C GLU A 68 -21.92 -21.96 -10.02
N ASP A 69 -22.82 -21.10 -9.54
CA ASP A 69 -22.70 -19.65 -9.57
C ASP A 69 -21.29 -19.22 -9.12
N VAL A 70 -20.41 -18.88 -10.07
CA VAL A 70 -19.08 -18.34 -9.75
C VAL A 70 -19.29 -16.95 -9.16
N VAL A 71 -19.31 -16.89 -7.83
CA VAL A 71 -19.47 -15.67 -7.05
C VAL A 71 -18.30 -14.74 -7.36
N ASP A 72 -18.51 -13.70 -8.18
CA ASP A 72 -17.49 -12.68 -8.45
C ASP A 72 -17.17 -11.93 -7.15
N LEU A 73 -16.01 -12.24 -6.57
CA LEU A 73 -15.57 -11.71 -5.29
C LEU A 73 -15.37 -10.19 -5.33
N ALA A 74 -14.98 -9.63 -6.49
CA ALA A 74 -14.80 -8.19 -6.66
C ALA A 74 -16.14 -7.47 -6.72
N ALA A 75 -17.09 -7.98 -7.52
CA ALA A 75 -18.45 -7.44 -7.57
C ALA A 75 -19.13 -7.49 -6.19
N ASN A 76 -18.98 -8.59 -5.45
CA ASN A 76 -19.50 -8.70 -4.09
C ASN A 76 -18.82 -7.73 -3.11
N SER A 77 -17.52 -7.48 -3.27
CA SER A 77 -16.80 -6.48 -2.47
C SER A 77 -17.32 -5.07 -2.75
N LEU A 78 -17.52 -4.71 -4.02
CA LEU A 78 -18.08 -3.42 -4.43
C LEU A 78 -19.49 -3.23 -3.90
N LEU A 79 -20.38 -4.21 -4.07
CA LEU A 79 -21.74 -4.18 -3.55
C LEU A 79 -21.75 -3.99 -2.03
N ASN A 80 -20.89 -4.75 -1.31
CA ASN A 80 -20.73 -4.57 0.12
C ASN A 80 -20.25 -3.17 0.50
N LYS A 81 -19.36 -2.55 -0.28
CA LYS A 81 -18.93 -1.16 -0.03
C LYS A 81 -20.04 -0.15 -0.28
N LEU A 82 -20.87 -0.35 -1.31
CA LEU A 82 -21.96 0.58 -1.66
C LEU A 82 -23.12 0.55 -0.66
N ILE A 83 -23.46 -0.62 -0.12
CA ILE A 83 -24.62 -0.78 0.78
C ILE A 83 -24.28 -0.40 2.23
N ARG A 84 -23.02 -0.56 2.66
CA ARG A 84 -22.65 -0.41 4.08
C ARG A 84 -22.50 1.06 4.48
N GLN A 85 -23.38 1.51 5.36
CA GLN A 85 -23.34 2.85 5.96
C GLN A 85 -22.67 2.88 7.34
N SER A 86 -22.41 1.72 7.95
CA SER A 86 -21.87 1.61 9.31
C SER A 86 -20.85 0.47 9.45
N LEU A 87 -20.12 0.50 10.57
CA LEU A 87 -19.13 -0.53 10.91
C LEU A 87 -19.80 -1.84 11.28
N VAL A 88 -19.18 -2.95 10.88
CA VAL A 88 -19.60 -4.27 11.34
C VAL A 88 -18.94 -4.58 12.68
N GLU A 89 -19.78 -4.74 13.71
CA GLU A 89 -19.34 -5.16 15.04
C GLU A 89 -18.92 -6.64 15.04
N SER A 90 -17.87 -6.97 15.79
CA SER A 90 -17.41 -8.35 15.96
C SER A 90 -17.11 -8.64 17.42
N SER A 91 -17.73 -9.69 17.95
CA SER A 91 -17.47 -10.20 19.29
C SER A 91 -16.08 -10.83 19.43
N HIS A 92 -15.48 -11.31 18.33
CA HIS A 92 -14.18 -11.98 18.31
C HIS A 92 -13.05 -11.06 18.73
N ARG A 93 -12.13 -11.53 19.58
CA ARG A 93 -10.94 -10.78 19.97
C ARG A 93 -9.99 -10.67 18.77
N VAL A 94 -9.27 -9.57 18.68
CA VAL A 94 -8.25 -9.38 17.65
C VAL A 94 -6.99 -10.11 18.11
N GLU A 95 -6.47 -10.99 17.27
CA GLU A 95 -5.20 -11.69 17.49
C GLU A 95 -4.07 -10.86 16.87
N VAL A 96 -2.96 -10.74 17.59
CA VAL A 96 -1.79 -9.96 17.15
C VAL A 96 -0.57 -10.85 17.21
N LEU A 97 0.04 -11.09 16.04
CA LEU A 97 1.32 -11.75 15.90
C LEU A 97 2.39 -10.68 15.65
N GLN A 98 3.23 -10.43 16.63
CA GLN A 98 4.31 -9.44 16.50
C GLN A 98 5.59 -10.06 15.95
N LYS A 99 6.37 -9.25 15.22
CA LYS A 99 7.70 -9.62 14.76
C LYS A 99 8.68 -9.78 15.93
N ASP A 100 8.53 -8.95 16.96
CA ASP A 100 9.30 -9.03 18.21
C ASP A 100 8.34 -9.37 19.37
N PRO A 101 8.46 -10.56 19.99
CA PRO A 101 7.57 -10.97 21.08
C PRO A 101 7.81 -10.20 22.40
N SER A 102 8.93 -9.47 22.51
CA SER A 102 9.24 -8.66 23.69
C SER A 102 8.69 -7.24 23.63
N SER A 103 8.23 -6.81 22.46
CA SER A 103 7.63 -5.49 22.26
C SER A 103 6.23 -5.43 22.89
N PRO A 104 5.91 -4.38 23.69
CA PRO A 104 4.60 -4.26 24.31
C PRO A 104 3.49 -4.12 23.27
N LEU A 105 2.35 -4.76 23.54
CA LEU A 105 1.12 -4.59 22.75
C LEU A 105 0.55 -3.20 23.01
N TYR A 106 0.49 -2.37 21.97
CA TYR A 106 -0.17 -1.08 22.02
C TYR A 106 -1.58 -1.18 21.42
N SER A 107 -2.58 -0.88 22.24
CA SER A 107 -3.96 -0.67 21.81
C SER A 107 -4.38 0.74 22.22
N VAL A 108 -5.06 1.47 21.33
CA VAL A 108 -5.66 2.77 21.66
C VAL A 108 -7.17 2.66 21.72
N LYS A 109 -7.81 3.50 22.54
CA LYS A 109 -9.29 3.55 22.65
C LYS A 109 -9.91 4.80 22.06
N THR A 110 -9.10 5.82 21.80
CA THR A 110 -9.52 7.13 21.29
C THR A 110 -8.59 7.59 20.17
N PHE A 111 -9.06 8.48 19.30
CA PHE A 111 -8.22 9.01 18.21
C PHE A 111 -7.18 10.02 18.72
N GLU A 112 -7.42 10.64 19.88
CA GLU A 112 -6.52 11.57 20.54
C GLU A 112 -5.23 10.89 21.02
N GLU A 113 -5.33 9.64 21.48
CA GLU A 113 -4.17 8.84 21.92
C GLU A 113 -3.16 8.60 20.79
N LEU A 114 -3.60 8.68 19.53
CA LEU A 114 -2.74 8.50 18.35
C LEU A 114 -1.86 9.71 18.03
N ARG A 115 -2.05 10.85 18.71
CA ARG A 115 -1.27 12.09 18.52
C ARG A 115 -1.19 12.55 17.05
N LEU A 116 -2.31 12.46 16.35
CA LEU A 116 -2.43 12.87 14.96
C LEU A 116 -2.33 14.40 14.82
N LYS A 117 -2.03 14.88 13.60
CA LYS A 117 -2.17 16.29 13.25
C LYS A 117 -3.60 16.77 13.52
N GLU A 118 -3.77 17.97 14.06
CA GLU A 118 -5.08 18.49 14.46
C GLU A 118 -6.08 18.53 13.30
N GLU A 119 -5.61 18.90 12.10
CA GLU A 119 -6.40 18.90 10.86
C GLU A 119 -6.96 17.51 10.52
N LEU A 120 -6.15 16.48 10.74
CA LEU A 120 -6.53 15.10 10.48
C LEU A 120 -7.56 14.61 11.51
N LEU A 121 -7.37 14.96 12.79
CA LEU A 121 -8.33 14.66 13.85
C LEU A 121 -9.68 15.35 13.60
N LYS A 122 -9.68 16.61 13.18
CA LYS A 122 -10.89 17.33 12.74
C LYS A 122 -11.57 16.62 11.58
N GLY A 123 -10.81 16.15 10.59
CA GLY A 123 -11.34 15.37 9.47
C GLY A 123 -12.02 14.07 9.89
N ILE A 124 -11.43 13.32 10.82
CA ILE A 124 -12.01 12.10 11.40
C ILE A 124 -13.39 12.40 12.01
N TYR A 125 -13.48 13.45 12.84
CA TYR A 125 -14.74 13.82 13.49
C TYR A 125 -15.78 14.38 12.53
N ALA A 126 -15.36 15.14 11.51
CA ALA A 126 -16.25 15.62 10.46
C ALA A 126 -16.88 14.46 9.65
N MET A 127 -16.17 13.33 9.53
CA MET A 127 -16.71 12.10 8.93
C MET A 127 -17.65 11.31 9.86
N GLY A 128 -17.86 11.76 11.10
CA GLY A 128 -18.72 11.10 12.08
C GLY A 128 -18.06 9.93 12.82
N PHE A 129 -16.74 9.77 12.73
CA PHE A 129 -16.03 8.73 13.48
C PHE A 129 -15.75 9.19 14.91
N ASN A 130 -16.44 8.57 15.87
CA ASN A 130 -16.31 8.93 17.28
C ASN A 130 -15.18 8.16 18.00
N ARG A 131 -14.93 6.90 17.62
CA ARG A 131 -13.89 6.04 18.20
C ARG A 131 -13.29 5.12 17.14
N PRO A 132 -12.03 4.67 17.31
CA PRO A 132 -11.45 3.65 16.46
C PRO A 132 -12.28 2.36 16.50
N SER A 133 -12.39 1.66 15.38
CA SER A 133 -12.96 0.32 15.35
C SER A 133 -12.00 -0.69 15.99
N LYS A 134 -12.51 -1.87 16.39
CA LYS A 134 -11.71 -2.92 17.05
C LYS A 134 -10.40 -3.29 16.33
N ILE A 135 -10.41 -3.31 14.99
CA ILE A 135 -9.18 -3.58 14.22
C ILE A 135 -8.26 -2.34 14.17
N GLN A 136 -8.83 -1.13 14.14
CA GLN A 136 -8.09 0.12 14.16
C GLN A 136 -7.38 0.36 15.50
N GLU A 137 -7.99 -0.02 16.63
CA GLU A 137 -7.39 0.08 17.96
C GLU A 137 -6.00 -0.59 18.03
N MET A 138 -5.81 -1.70 17.30
CA MET A 138 -4.54 -2.43 17.21
C MET A 138 -3.70 -2.00 16.01
N ALA A 139 -4.33 -1.77 14.86
CA ALA A 139 -3.62 -1.45 13.62
C ALA A 139 -3.00 -0.05 13.65
N LEU A 140 -3.73 0.97 14.09
CA LEU A 140 -3.28 2.36 14.03
C LEU A 140 -2.01 2.62 14.84
N PRO A 141 -1.86 2.12 16.08
CA PRO A 141 -0.61 2.29 16.84
C PRO A 141 0.60 1.68 16.13
N MET A 142 0.46 0.48 15.55
CA MET A 142 1.53 -0.16 14.79
C MET A 142 1.85 0.61 13.51
N MET A 143 0.81 1.01 12.77
CA MET A 143 0.95 1.76 11.53
C MET A 143 1.48 3.17 11.76
N LEU A 144 1.30 3.79 12.92
CA LEU A 144 1.75 5.15 13.25
C LEU A 144 3.00 5.18 14.13
N ALA A 145 3.54 4.01 14.49
CA ALA A 145 4.77 3.91 15.27
C ALA A 145 5.95 4.63 14.60
N HIS A 146 6.94 4.98 15.43
CA HIS A 146 8.22 5.55 15.01
C HIS A 146 9.35 4.61 15.49
N PRO A 147 10.02 3.87 14.58
CA PRO A 147 9.80 3.82 13.14
C PRO A 147 8.48 3.12 12.74
N PRO A 148 7.94 3.38 11.53
CA PRO A 148 6.75 2.69 11.02
C PRO A 148 6.97 1.19 10.94
N GLN A 149 5.94 0.41 11.31
CA GLN A 149 5.98 -1.04 11.21
C GLN A 149 5.12 -1.53 10.05
N ASN A 150 5.61 -2.53 9.32
CA ASN A 150 4.83 -3.24 8.32
C ASN A 150 3.75 -4.06 9.01
N LEU A 151 2.55 -4.09 8.43
CA LEU A 151 1.40 -4.75 9.03
C LEU A 151 0.66 -5.58 7.97
N ILE A 152 0.35 -6.82 8.32
CA ILE A 152 -0.66 -7.64 7.63
C ILE A 152 -1.88 -7.70 8.56
N ALA A 153 -3.00 -7.15 8.10
CA ALA A 153 -4.23 -7.13 8.87
C ALA A 153 -5.32 -7.89 8.11
N GLN A 154 -5.90 -8.91 8.75
CA GLN A 154 -7.03 -9.67 8.24
C GLN A 154 -8.27 -9.36 9.09
N SER A 155 -9.38 -9.00 8.43
CA SER A 155 -10.69 -8.86 9.08
C SER A 155 -11.78 -8.82 8.02
N GLN A 156 -13.02 -9.08 8.41
CA GLN A 156 -14.19 -9.02 7.52
C GLN A 156 -14.38 -7.63 6.88
N SER A 157 -15.11 -7.55 5.76
CA SER A 157 -15.46 -6.25 5.16
C SER A 157 -16.20 -5.35 6.18
N GLY A 158 -16.12 -4.03 6.01
CA GLY A 158 -16.82 -3.07 6.90
C GLY A 158 -16.27 -2.93 8.32
N THR A 159 -15.09 -3.47 8.64
CA THR A 159 -14.42 -3.27 9.95
C THR A 159 -13.60 -2.00 10.05
N GLY A 160 -13.55 -1.17 9.00
CA GLY A 160 -12.79 0.09 9.01
C GLY A 160 -11.33 -0.03 8.57
N LYS A 161 -10.92 -1.11 7.90
CA LYS A 161 -9.57 -1.27 7.33
C LYS A 161 -9.18 -0.12 6.39
N THR A 162 -10.12 0.31 5.52
CA THR A 162 -9.87 1.41 4.57
C THR A 162 -9.54 2.70 5.29
N ALA A 163 -10.35 3.09 6.27
CA ALA A 163 -10.07 4.26 7.08
C ALA A 163 -8.73 4.13 7.83
N ALA A 164 -8.34 2.92 8.27
CA ALA A 164 -7.08 2.70 8.97
C ALA A 164 -5.86 3.04 8.09
N PHE A 165 -5.78 2.52 6.86
CA PHE A 165 -4.63 2.79 6.00
C PHE A 165 -4.67 4.19 5.39
N VAL A 166 -5.85 4.73 5.07
CA VAL A 166 -5.98 6.12 4.61
C VAL A 166 -5.44 7.07 5.67
N LEU A 167 -5.81 6.84 6.94
CA LEU A 167 -5.32 7.64 8.05
C LEU A 167 -3.80 7.54 8.22
N ALA A 168 -3.24 6.34 8.06
CA ALA A 168 -1.80 6.11 8.15
C ALA A 168 -0.99 6.72 6.97
N MET A 169 -1.61 6.84 5.78
CA MET A 169 -1.03 7.56 4.65
C MET A 169 -1.06 9.07 4.91
N LEU A 170 -2.24 9.62 5.24
CA LEU A 170 -2.42 11.06 5.47
C LEU A 170 -1.61 11.60 6.65
N SER A 171 -1.35 10.79 7.68
CA SER A 171 -0.50 11.19 8.80
C SER A 171 0.96 11.44 8.38
N ARG A 172 1.42 10.80 7.29
CA ARG A 172 2.80 10.84 6.81
C ARG A 172 3.03 11.80 5.66
N VAL A 173 2.02 12.06 4.85
CA VAL A 173 2.14 12.97 3.69
C VAL A 173 2.55 14.38 4.16
N ASN A 174 3.51 14.94 3.43
CA ASN A 174 3.86 16.35 3.47
C ASN A 174 3.20 17.06 2.28
N ALA A 175 2.25 17.95 2.55
CA ALA A 175 1.49 18.66 1.53
C ALA A 175 2.32 19.71 0.75
N LEU A 176 3.51 20.08 1.24
CA LEU A 176 4.41 21.01 0.54
C LEU A 176 5.19 20.34 -0.59
N GLU A 177 5.29 19.01 -0.57
CA GLU A 177 6.06 18.23 -1.53
C GLU A 177 5.16 17.73 -2.66
N LEU A 178 5.37 18.24 -3.87
CA LEU A 178 4.50 18.00 -5.04
C LEU A 178 4.93 16.77 -5.86
N PHE A 179 5.12 15.64 -5.19
CA PHE A 179 5.37 14.34 -5.82
C PHE A 179 4.61 13.22 -5.09
N PRO A 180 4.36 12.06 -5.73
CA PRO A 180 3.67 10.95 -5.07
C PRO A 180 4.45 10.40 -3.86
N GLN A 181 3.84 10.48 -2.67
CA GLN A 181 4.44 10.01 -1.39
C GLN A 181 3.79 8.75 -0.83
N CYS A 182 2.61 8.38 -1.33
CA CYS A 182 1.86 7.20 -0.92
C CYS A 182 1.31 6.51 -2.16
N LEU A 183 1.32 5.17 -2.16
CA LEU A 183 0.77 4.33 -3.21
C LEU A 183 -0.21 3.34 -2.59
N CYS A 184 -1.43 3.30 -3.11
CA CYS A 184 -2.45 2.31 -2.74
C CYS A 184 -2.79 1.49 -3.98
N LEU A 185 -2.76 0.17 -3.86
CA LEU A 185 -3.15 -0.75 -4.93
C LEU A 185 -4.55 -1.28 -4.64
N ALA A 186 -5.44 -1.13 -5.61
CA ALA A 186 -6.78 -1.71 -5.58
C ALA A 186 -6.84 -2.92 -6.52
N PRO A 187 -7.64 -3.96 -6.20
CA PRO A 187 -7.74 -5.15 -7.05
C PRO A 187 -8.53 -4.90 -8.35
N THR A 188 -9.40 -3.88 -8.37
CA THR A 188 -10.15 -3.44 -9.56
C THR A 188 -10.21 -1.92 -9.61
N TYR A 189 -10.68 -1.38 -10.74
CA TYR A 189 -10.75 0.07 -10.99
C TYR A 189 -11.83 0.78 -10.17
N GLU A 190 -12.92 0.08 -9.86
CA GLU A 190 -14.12 0.61 -9.20
C GLU A 190 -13.96 0.75 -7.66
N LEU A 191 -12.87 0.22 -7.09
CA LEU A 191 -12.70 -0.01 -5.65
C LEU A 191 -11.80 1.00 -4.93
#